data_AF-A0A9P6ZHH6-F1
#
_entry.id   AF-A0A9P6ZHH6-F1
#
_cell.length_a   1.000
_cell.length_b   1.000
_cell.length_c   1.000
_cell.angle_alpha   90.00
_cell.angle_beta   90.00
_cell.angle_gamma   90.00
#
_symmetry.space_group_name_H-M   'P 1'
#
loop_
_entity.id
_entity.type
_entity.pdbx_description
1 polymer ?
#
loop_
_entity_poly.entity_id
_entity_poly.type
_entity_poly.pdbx_seq_one_letter_code
_entity_poly.pdbx_strand_id
1 'polypeptide(L)'
;MPAARSWKEVELDLLQMSFRRPGARPQLGAATWIASGITIEEMQIGLAIETQKMGRYPTETQTLEIGRRWIRLQHTIDDFITGAARYLGEDFDEDDGIPDMDIDFIDDEPDANDDDKDSEDDLTPGRNRRVLFQPEWVVIPLPSNLGIERCEELGIGGLVRQEIMLREGQANDMLHAIRVHLADKAVLFRTTVHLAKSQATTTQAWSQVHSVERVINLNSTVYKKCRAQLSNLGVGQLLEKYQELLKSDLKATSAVTDPNARGQRNSTLPWFWSLDVQGDSVSNDWMNESQTWLDRTNQNGEPSWDGHRCYAIRQAQMYRLLAEDARARFVKVNPTFGHN
;
A
#
# COMPACT_ATOMS: atom_id res chain seq x y z
N MET A 1 13.53 18.05 -8.83
CA MET A 1 13.31 16.65 -9.25
C MET A 1 11.88 16.56 -9.77
N PRO A 2 11.59 15.83 -10.85
CA PRO A 2 10.20 15.56 -11.23
C PRO A 2 9.53 14.72 -10.12
N ALA A 3 8.27 14.99 -9.83
CA ALA A 3 7.47 14.23 -8.87
C ALA A 3 7.51 12.73 -9.21
N ALA A 4 7.59 11.84 -8.20
CA ALA A 4 7.52 10.41 -8.49
C ALA A 4 6.18 10.07 -9.17
N ARG A 5 6.13 9.03 -9.99
CA ARG A 5 4.93 8.71 -10.79
C ARG A 5 4.09 7.65 -10.06
N SER A 6 2.76 7.78 -10.07
CA SER A 6 1.81 6.77 -9.58
C SER A 6 1.71 5.65 -10.57
N TRP A 7 1.20 4.53 -10.06
CA TRP A 7 0.78 3.41 -10.86
C TRP A 7 -0.05 3.81 -12.09
N LYS A 8 -1.09 4.62 -11.88
CA LYS A 8 -2.04 5.01 -12.95
C LYS A 8 -1.37 5.85 -14.04
N GLU A 9 -0.49 6.78 -13.65
CA GLU A 9 0.26 7.59 -14.60
C GLU A 9 1.30 6.78 -15.37
N VAL A 10 1.90 5.78 -14.73
CA VAL A 10 2.81 4.84 -15.39
C VAL A 10 2.04 3.99 -16.39
N GLU A 11 0.92 3.38 -15.97
CA GLU A 11 0.10 2.53 -16.85
C GLU A 11 -0.39 3.32 -18.07
N LEU A 12 -0.89 4.54 -17.86
CA LEU A 12 -1.36 5.39 -18.94
C LEU A 12 -0.25 5.73 -19.96
N ASP A 13 0.95 6.03 -19.49
CA ASP A 13 2.09 6.33 -20.36
C ASP A 13 2.56 5.08 -21.11
N LEU A 14 2.61 3.92 -20.45
CA LEU A 14 2.91 2.64 -21.11
C LEU A 14 1.91 2.33 -22.23
N LEU A 15 0.63 2.57 -21.98
CA LEU A 15 -0.42 2.46 -23.01
C LEU A 15 -0.15 3.42 -24.16
N GLN A 16 0.07 4.71 -23.88
CA GLN A 16 0.36 5.72 -24.92
C GLN A 16 1.62 5.41 -25.73
N MET A 17 2.68 4.90 -25.08
CA MET A 17 3.90 4.46 -25.74
C MET A 17 3.66 3.27 -26.67
N SER A 18 2.82 2.33 -26.27
CA SER A 18 2.49 1.14 -27.08
C SER A 18 1.77 1.50 -28.39
N PHE A 19 1.01 2.61 -28.42
CA PHE A 19 0.35 3.12 -29.62
C PHE A 19 1.29 3.87 -30.59
N ARG A 20 2.47 4.33 -30.13
CA ARG A 20 3.37 5.20 -30.93
C ARG A 20 4.45 4.47 -31.73
N ARG A 21 4.67 3.15 -31.55
CA ARG A 21 5.66 2.38 -32.31
C ARG A 21 5.00 1.54 -33.42
N PRO A 22 5.04 1.95 -34.69
CA PRO A 22 4.61 1.12 -35.80
C PRO A 22 5.76 0.16 -36.18
N GLY A 23 5.60 -1.15 -35.95
CA GLY A 23 6.46 -2.17 -36.57
C GLY A 23 6.99 -3.31 -35.69
N ALA A 24 6.89 -3.23 -34.36
CA ALA A 24 7.11 -4.38 -33.49
C ALA A 24 5.76 -5.09 -33.25
N ARG A 25 5.73 -6.43 -33.15
CA ARG A 25 4.51 -7.17 -32.75
C ARG A 25 3.89 -6.42 -31.56
N PRO A 26 2.65 -5.92 -31.66
CA PRO A 26 2.15 -5.06 -30.62
C PRO A 26 2.02 -5.89 -29.34
N GLN A 27 2.86 -5.61 -28.35
CA GLN A 27 2.59 -5.94 -26.95
C GLN A 27 1.46 -5.05 -26.43
N LEU A 28 0.42 -4.84 -27.25
CA LEU A 28 -0.72 -3.99 -26.96
C LEU A 28 -1.47 -4.65 -25.81
N GLY A 29 -1.60 -3.90 -24.71
CA GLY A 29 -2.20 -4.39 -23.47
C GLY A 29 -1.27 -5.20 -22.58
N ALA A 30 0.02 -5.36 -22.88
CA ALA A 30 0.96 -6.05 -21.98
C ALA A 30 1.09 -5.31 -20.63
N ALA A 31 1.14 -3.98 -20.65
CA ALA A 31 1.14 -3.18 -19.42
C ALA A 31 -0.14 -3.39 -18.61
N THR A 32 -1.31 -3.44 -19.26
CA THR A 32 -2.60 -3.70 -18.59
C THR A 32 -2.69 -5.13 -18.06
N TRP A 33 -2.14 -6.10 -18.78
CA TRP A 33 -2.04 -7.48 -18.31
C TRP A 33 -1.12 -7.57 -17.08
N ILE A 34 0.09 -7.02 -17.13
CA ILE A 34 0.97 -6.97 -15.94
C ILE A 34 0.26 -6.24 -14.79
N ALA A 35 -0.43 -5.14 -15.08
CA ALA A 35 -1.14 -4.37 -14.07
C ALA A 35 -2.29 -5.16 -13.42
N SER A 36 -3.02 -5.97 -14.19
CA SER A 36 -4.05 -6.85 -13.63
C SER A 36 -3.44 -7.94 -12.75
N GLY A 37 -2.31 -8.52 -13.16
CA GLY A 37 -1.58 -9.51 -12.34
C GLY A 37 -1.14 -8.94 -10.99
N ILE A 38 -0.63 -7.72 -10.97
CA ILE A 38 -0.24 -7.04 -9.73
C ILE A 38 -1.47 -6.71 -8.87
N THR A 39 -2.59 -6.34 -9.49
CA THR A 39 -3.87 -6.15 -8.78
C THR A 39 -4.35 -7.45 -8.13
N ILE A 40 -4.18 -8.60 -8.81
CA ILE A 40 -4.48 -9.91 -8.24
C ILE A 40 -3.60 -10.16 -7.01
N GLU A 41 -2.31 -9.86 -7.06
CA GLU A 41 -1.42 -9.98 -5.89
C GLU A 41 -1.88 -9.12 -4.70
N GLU A 42 -2.37 -7.90 -4.95
CA GLU A 42 -2.94 -7.06 -3.89
C GLU A 42 -4.21 -7.67 -3.29
N MET A 43 -5.08 -8.24 -4.13
CA MET A 43 -6.28 -8.96 -3.69
C MET A 43 -5.92 -10.20 -2.86
N GLN A 44 -4.89 -10.93 -3.26
CA GLN A 44 -4.36 -12.09 -2.52
C GLN A 44 -3.87 -11.67 -1.13
N ILE A 45 -3.06 -10.61 -1.04
CA ILE A 45 -2.59 -10.09 0.26
C ILE A 45 -3.76 -9.67 1.14
N GLY A 46 -4.72 -8.91 0.59
CA GLY A 46 -5.88 -8.45 1.36
C GLY A 46 -6.68 -9.62 1.94
N LEU A 47 -6.92 -10.64 1.13
CA LEU A 47 -7.66 -11.83 1.55
C LEU A 47 -6.87 -12.69 2.54
N ALA A 48 -5.55 -12.77 2.39
CA ALA A 48 -4.68 -13.49 3.33
C ALA A 48 -4.68 -12.83 4.72
N ILE A 49 -4.58 -11.50 4.78
CA ILE A 49 -4.68 -10.72 6.04
C ILE A 49 -6.04 -10.93 6.70
N GLU A 50 -7.13 -10.87 5.94
CA GLU A 50 -8.48 -11.11 6.47
C GLU A 50 -8.63 -12.54 7.01
N THR A 51 -8.11 -13.52 6.28
CA THR A 51 -8.17 -14.94 6.67
C THR A 51 -7.37 -15.23 7.93
N GLN A 52 -6.24 -14.54 8.14
CA GLN A 52 -5.46 -14.63 9.38
C GLN A 52 -6.22 -14.04 10.57
N LYS A 53 -6.97 -12.93 10.38
CA LYS A 53 -7.64 -12.21 11.46
C LYS A 53 -8.90 -12.86 12.01
N MET A 54 -9.52 -13.79 11.29
CA MET A 54 -10.74 -14.46 11.77
C MET A 54 -10.51 -15.46 12.91
N GLY A 55 -9.26 -15.72 13.28
CA GLY A 55 -8.92 -16.60 14.39
C GLY A 55 -9.38 -18.04 14.16
N ARG A 56 -9.55 -18.79 15.25
CA ARG A 56 -9.76 -20.24 15.22
C ARG A 56 -11.21 -20.65 14.91
N TYR A 57 -12.17 -19.75 15.08
CA TYR A 57 -13.62 -20.02 14.96
C TYR A 57 -14.36 -18.88 14.24
N PRO A 58 -14.29 -18.79 12.90
CA PRO A 58 -15.04 -17.79 12.14
C PRO A 58 -16.55 -18.04 12.23
N THR A 59 -17.34 -16.96 12.16
CA THR A 59 -18.81 -17.10 12.06
C THR A 59 -19.20 -17.66 10.68
N GLU A 60 -20.42 -18.21 10.58
CA GLU A 60 -20.95 -18.70 9.30
C GLU A 60 -21.02 -17.59 8.24
N THR A 61 -21.42 -16.38 8.66
CA THR A 61 -21.50 -15.21 7.78
C THR A 61 -20.13 -14.78 7.28
N GLN A 62 -19.12 -14.75 8.15
CA GLN A 62 -17.74 -14.46 7.77
C GLN A 62 -17.25 -15.52 6.78
N THR A 63 -17.36 -16.80 7.13
CA THR A 63 -16.94 -17.94 6.28
C THR A 63 -17.52 -17.87 4.87
N LEU A 64 -18.81 -17.56 4.76
CA LEU A 64 -19.49 -17.39 3.49
C LEU A 64 -18.97 -16.20 2.68
N GLU A 65 -18.63 -15.09 3.35
CA GLU A 65 -18.03 -13.92 2.70
C GLU A 65 -16.65 -14.23 2.11
N ILE A 66 -15.78 -14.93 2.83
CA ILE A 66 -14.48 -15.38 2.28
C ILE A 66 -14.67 -16.38 1.17
N GLY A 67 -15.57 -17.34 1.31
CA GLY A 67 -15.85 -18.30 0.24
C GLY A 67 -16.21 -17.59 -1.08
N ARG A 68 -17.03 -16.54 -1.01
CA ARG A 68 -17.36 -15.71 -2.18
C ARG A 68 -16.15 -14.94 -2.72
N ARG A 69 -15.30 -14.40 -1.84
CA ARG A 69 -14.06 -13.70 -2.23
C ARG A 69 -13.06 -14.65 -2.88
N TRP A 70 -12.87 -15.84 -2.33
CA TRP A 70 -12.04 -16.92 -2.91
C TRP A 70 -12.50 -17.29 -4.31
N ILE A 71 -13.79 -17.52 -4.54
CA ILE A 71 -14.30 -17.87 -5.88
C ILE A 71 -14.02 -16.74 -6.89
N ARG A 72 -14.24 -15.48 -6.51
CA ARG A 72 -13.96 -14.33 -7.40
C ARG A 72 -12.48 -14.21 -7.70
N LEU A 73 -11.63 -14.38 -6.68
CA LEU A 73 -10.18 -14.34 -6.84
C LEU A 73 -9.71 -15.48 -7.76
N GLN A 74 -10.23 -16.69 -7.56
CA GLN A 74 -9.93 -17.83 -8.43
C GLN A 74 -10.27 -17.53 -9.89
N HIS A 75 -11.48 -17.04 -10.17
CA HIS A 75 -11.87 -16.70 -11.53
C HIS A 75 -10.95 -15.64 -12.14
N THR A 76 -10.52 -14.67 -11.33
CA THR A 76 -9.60 -13.62 -11.80
C THR A 76 -8.20 -14.20 -12.09
N ILE A 77 -7.76 -15.18 -11.30
CA ILE A 77 -6.51 -15.92 -11.52
C ILE A 77 -6.61 -16.77 -12.80
N ASP A 78 -7.69 -17.54 -12.97
CA ASP A 78 -7.90 -18.40 -14.13
C ASP A 78 -7.93 -17.58 -15.44
N ASP A 79 -8.63 -16.43 -15.42
CA ASP A 79 -8.67 -15.49 -16.56
C ASP A 79 -7.28 -14.93 -16.87
N PHE A 80 -6.51 -14.60 -15.83
CA PHE A 80 -5.15 -14.08 -15.98
C PHE A 80 -4.22 -15.10 -16.61
N ILE A 81 -4.24 -16.32 -16.08
CA ILE A 81 -3.43 -17.47 -16.50
C ILE A 81 -3.76 -17.84 -17.96
N THR A 82 -5.05 -17.92 -18.32
CA THR A 82 -5.49 -18.15 -19.70
C THR A 82 -4.93 -17.08 -20.66
N GLY A 83 -4.78 -15.84 -20.19
CA GLY A 83 -4.18 -14.75 -20.95
C GLY A 83 -2.64 -14.79 -21.05
N ALA A 84 -1.96 -15.59 -20.21
CA ALA A 84 -0.51 -15.56 -20.07
C ALA A 84 0.23 -16.03 -21.33
N ALA A 85 -0.26 -17.08 -22.00
CA ALA A 85 0.34 -17.62 -23.23
C ALA A 85 0.52 -16.56 -24.33
N ARG A 86 -0.36 -15.55 -24.39
CA ARG A 86 -0.27 -14.44 -25.34
C ARG A 86 0.97 -13.57 -25.13
N TYR A 87 1.42 -13.46 -23.88
CA TYR A 87 2.46 -12.51 -23.46
C TYR A 87 3.78 -13.21 -23.13
N LEU A 88 3.73 -14.41 -22.55
CA LEU A 88 4.89 -15.22 -22.15
C LEU A 88 5.37 -16.18 -23.23
N GLY A 89 4.53 -16.48 -24.24
CA GLY A 89 4.83 -17.43 -25.32
C GLY A 89 4.07 -18.75 -25.17
N GLU A 90 3.99 -19.51 -26.27
CA GLU A 90 3.30 -20.81 -26.31
C GLU A 90 4.06 -21.91 -25.56
N ASP A 91 5.36 -21.72 -25.31
CA ASP A 91 6.23 -22.66 -24.57
C ASP A 91 6.19 -22.44 -23.04
N PHE A 92 5.23 -21.64 -22.54
CA PHE A 92 5.04 -21.42 -21.11
C PHE A 92 4.17 -22.55 -20.52
N ASP A 93 4.78 -23.39 -19.68
CA ASP A 93 4.08 -24.40 -18.88
C ASP A 93 3.84 -23.87 -17.45
N GLU A 94 2.59 -23.96 -16.99
CA GLU A 94 2.16 -23.47 -15.66
C GLU A 94 2.72 -24.29 -14.48
N ASP A 95 3.21 -25.50 -14.73
CA ASP A 95 3.63 -26.50 -13.73
C ASP A 95 5.14 -26.46 -13.40
N ASP A 96 5.83 -25.36 -13.73
CA ASP A 96 7.28 -25.17 -13.55
C ASP A 96 7.72 -25.01 -12.07
N GLY A 97 6.99 -25.58 -11.10
CA GLY A 97 7.43 -25.70 -9.70
C GLY A 97 7.60 -24.36 -8.97
N ILE A 98 6.77 -23.37 -9.30
CA ILE A 98 6.80 -22.05 -8.67
C ILE A 98 6.44 -22.23 -7.18
N PRO A 99 7.29 -21.76 -6.23
CA PRO A 99 7.02 -21.85 -4.80
C PRO A 99 5.69 -21.19 -4.42
N ASP A 100 5.07 -21.58 -3.32
CA ASP A 100 3.91 -20.85 -2.76
C ASP A 100 4.27 -19.37 -2.54
N MET A 101 3.27 -18.48 -2.69
CA MET A 101 3.46 -17.06 -2.44
C MET A 101 3.93 -16.79 -1.01
N ASP A 102 5.11 -16.20 -0.84
CA ASP A 102 5.56 -15.78 0.49
C ASP A 102 5.02 -14.36 0.81
N ILE A 103 4.30 -14.24 1.92
CA ILE A 103 3.72 -12.97 2.38
C ILE A 103 4.28 -12.67 3.78
N ASP A 104 5.15 -11.67 3.84
CA ASP A 104 5.69 -11.16 5.10
C ASP A 104 4.66 -10.24 5.80
N PHE A 105 3.79 -10.85 6.59
CA PHE A 105 2.80 -10.14 7.39
C PHE A 105 3.46 -9.26 8.46
N ILE A 106 2.84 -8.11 8.71
CA ILE A 106 3.15 -7.33 9.91
C ILE A 106 2.31 -7.92 11.04
N ASP A 107 2.96 -8.58 12.01
CA ASP A 107 2.24 -9.06 13.19
C ASP A 107 1.54 -7.88 13.88
N ASP A 108 0.23 -7.99 14.01
CA ASP A 108 -0.55 -7.20 14.96
C ASP A 108 -0.23 -7.76 16.35
N GLU A 109 0.47 -7.01 17.21
CA GLU A 109 0.52 -7.38 18.62
C GLU A 109 -0.92 -7.31 19.16
N PRO A 110 -1.43 -8.37 19.79
CA PRO A 110 -2.66 -8.25 20.56
C PRO A 110 -2.40 -7.23 21.66
N ASP A 111 -3.26 -6.21 21.75
CA ASP A 111 -3.23 -5.29 22.87
C ASP A 111 -3.31 -6.11 24.17
N ALA A 112 -2.44 -5.81 25.13
CA ALA A 112 -2.18 -6.60 26.33
C ALA A 112 -3.32 -6.53 27.37
N ASN A 113 -4.56 -6.64 26.91
CA ASN A 113 -5.79 -6.68 27.69
C ASN A 113 -6.71 -7.85 27.31
N ASP A 114 -6.21 -8.85 26.56
CA ASP A 114 -6.91 -10.13 26.44
C ASP A 114 -6.54 -10.99 27.65
N ASP A 115 -7.29 -10.80 28.73
CA ASP A 115 -7.15 -11.49 30.02
C ASP A 115 -7.71 -12.94 29.96
N ASP A 116 -7.57 -13.62 28.82
CA ASP A 116 -7.91 -15.03 28.66
C ASP A 116 -6.69 -15.91 28.96
N LYS A 117 -6.37 -15.99 30.25
CA LYS A 117 -5.53 -17.07 30.80
C LYS A 117 -6.37 -18.32 31.04
N ASP A 118 -6.48 -19.18 30.04
CA ASP A 118 -6.80 -20.61 30.17
C ASP A 118 -6.54 -21.25 28.80
N SER A 119 -5.72 -22.29 28.60
CA SER A 119 -5.12 -23.28 29.49
C SER A 119 -3.87 -23.84 28.78
N GLU A 120 -2.86 -24.27 29.53
CA GLU A 120 -1.91 -25.27 29.03
C GLU A 120 -2.69 -26.57 28.79
N ASP A 121 -2.97 -26.89 27.53
CA ASP A 121 -3.03 -28.29 27.12
C ASP A 121 -2.57 -28.47 25.68
N ASP A 122 -1.87 -29.58 25.53
CA ASP A 122 -1.18 -30.08 24.37
C ASP A 122 -2.07 -30.12 23.12
N LEU A 123 -1.48 -29.64 22.02
CA LEU A 123 -1.58 -30.13 20.65
C LEU A 123 -1.16 -28.96 19.76
N THR A 124 0.07 -29.03 19.25
CA THR A 124 0.52 -28.27 18.08
C THR A 124 -0.65 -28.13 17.09
N PRO A 125 -1.15 -26.91 16.79
CA PRO A 125 -2.17 -26.75 15.77
C PRO A 125 -1.50 -26.87 14.41
N GLY A 126 -1.06 -28.09 14.10
CA GLY A 126 -0.85 -28.51 12.74
C GLY A 126 -2.16 -28.27 12.00
N ARG A 127 -2.15 -27.24 11.15
CA ARG A 127 -2.56 -27.37 9.76
C ARG A 127 -3.96 -27.97 9.51
N ASN A 128 -4.90 -27.84 10.44
CA ASN A 128 -6.32 -28.15 10.20
C ASN A 128 -7.05 -26.95 9.56
N ARG A 129 -6.36 -26.26 8.64
CA ARG A 129 -6.97 -25.42 7.62
C ARG A 129 -7.49 -26.40 6.57
N ARG A 130 -8.75 -26.84 6.77
CA ARG A 130 -9.44 -27.83 5.92
C ARG A 130 -9.12 -27.55 4.45
N VAL A 131 -8.78 -28.63 3.74
CA VAL A 131 -8.42 -28.76 2.32
C VAL A 131 -9.40 -28.01 1.40
N LEU A 132 -9.27 -26.69 1.37
CA LEU A 132 -9.88 -25.80 0.40
C LEU A 132 -8.70 -25.20 -0.34
N PHE A 133 -8.71 -25.29 -1.66
CA PHE A 133 -7.76 -24.60 -2.51
C PHE A 133 -7.72 -23.12 -2.08
N GLN A 134 -6.53 -22.60 -1.82
CA GLN A 134 -6.34 -21.28 -1.22
C GLN A 134 -5.80 -20.33 -2.28
N PRO A 135 -6.69 -19.64 -3.02
CA PRO A 135 -6.27 -18.79 -4.12
C PRO A 135 -5.40 -17.62 -3.65
N GLU A 136 -5.40 -17.28 -2.36
CA GLU A 136 -4.49 -16.28 -1.80
C GLU A 136 -3.00 -16.65 -1.88
N TRP A 137 -2.67 -17.94 -2.07
CA TRP A 137 -1.28 -18.43 -2.08
C TRP A 137 -0.76 -18.82 -3.47
N VAL A 138 -1.63 -18.82 -4.48
CA VAL A 138 -1.27 -19.15 -5.86
C VAL A 138 -0.33 -18.10 -6.43
N VAL A 139 0.83 -18.48 -6.94
CA VAL A 139 1.73 -17.50 -7.55
C VAL A 139 1.25 -17.13 -8.95
N ILE A 140 1.15 -15.81 -9.16
CA ILE A 140 0.78 -15.24 -10.45
C ILE A 140 2.01 -15.22 -11.36
N PRO A 141 1.94 -15.71 -12.61
CA PRO A 141 3.08 -15.78 -13.52
C PRO A 141 3.45 -14.39 -14.07
N LEU A 142 3.97 -13.54 -13.19
CA LEU A 142 4.57 -12.25 -13.50
C LEU A 142 6.08 -12.42 -13.69
N PRO A 143 6.74 -11.59 -14.53
CA PRO A 143 8.18 -11.65 -14.72
C PRO A 143 8.99 -11.68 -13.42
N SER A 144 8.56 -10.95 -12.39
CA SER A 144 9.18 -10.95 -11.05
C SER A 144 9.12 -12.29 -10.31
N ASN A 145 8.11 -13.13 -10.59
CA ASN A 145 7.94 -14.47 -10.03
C ASN A 145 8.61 -15.56 -10.86
N LEU A 146 8.85 -15.33 -12.16
CA LEU A 146 9.51 -16.29 -13.05
C LEU A 146 11.03 -16.33 -12.85
N GLY A 147 11.60 -15.23 -12.34
CA GLY A 147 13.05 -15.07 -12.21
C GLY A 147 13.72 -14.58 -13.51
N ILE A 148 14.90 -13.97 -13.33
CA ILE A 148 15.61 -13.26 -14.41
C ILE A 148 16.03 -14.23 -15.52
N GLU A 149 16.59 -15.39 -15.17
CA GLU A 149 17.08 -16.39 -16.13
C GLU A 149 15.95 -16.87 -17.06
N ARG A 150 14.78 -17.20 -16.49
CA ARG A 150 13.60 -17.62 -17.26
C ARG A 150 13.06 -16.49 -18.14
N CYS A 151 13.09 -15.25 -17.64
CA CYS A 151 12.70 -14.09 -18.44
C CYS A 151 13.63 -13.86 -19.64
N GLU A 152 14.91 -14.17 -19.50
CA GLU A 152 15.89 -14.10 -20.58
C GLU A 152 15.66 -15.20 -21.62
N GLU A 153 15.42 -16.44 -21.18
CA GLU A 153 15.07 -17.58 -22.06
C GLU A 153 13.83 -17.31 -22.91
N LEU A 154 12.78 -16.78 -22.29
CA LEU A 154 11.52 -16.44 -22.97
C LEU A 154 11.62 -15.16 -23.81
N GLY A 155 12.73 -14.41 -23.72
CA GLY A 155 12.93 -13.17 -24.46
C GLY A 155 11.96 -12.04 -24.04
N ILE A 156 11.38 -12.12 -22.84
CA ILE A 156 10.35 -11.19 -22.34
C ILE A 156 10.92 -9.95 -21.63
N GLY A 157 12.16 -9.57 -21.92
CA GLY A 157 12.81 -8.39 -21.31
C GLY A 157 12.05 -7.07 -21.50
N GLY A 158 11.15 -7.00 -22.49
CA GLY A 158 10.19 -5.88 -22.63
C GLY A 158 9.17 -5.81 -21.49
N LEU A 159 8.61 -6.96 -21.10
CA LEU A 159 7.64 -7.09 -20.00
C LEU A 159 8.32 -6.81 -18.67
N VAL A 160 9.53 -7.32 -18.46
CA VAL A 160 10.35 -7.03 -17.26
C VAL A 160 10.48 -5.52 -17.03
N ARG A 161 10.82 -4.76 -18.09
CA ARG A 161 10.92 -3.29 -17.98
C ARG A 161 9.59 -2.62 -17.66
N GLN A 162 8.49 -3.10 -18.24
CA GLN A 162 7.15 -2.59 -17.96
C GLN A 162 6.74 -2.87 -16.51
N GLU A 163 7.04 -4.08 -16.01
CA GLU A 163 6.77 -4.45 -14.62
C GLU A 163 7.58 -3.58 -13.66
N ILE A 164 8.88 -3.34 -13.90
CA ILE A 164 9.70 -2.46 -13.05
C ILE A 164 9.06 -1.07 -12.92
N MET A 165 8.60 -0.49 -14.03
CA MET A 165 7.95 0.82 -14.03
C MET A 165 6.65 0.79 -13.22
N LEU A 166 5.81 -0.24 -13.41
CA LEU A 166 4.55 -0.40 -12.68
C LEU A 166 4.81 -0.59 -11.19
N ARG A 167 5.76 -1.45 -10.80
CA ARG A 167 6.17 -1.65 -9.40
C ARG A 167 6.73 -0.38 -8.75
N GLU A 168 7.46 0.45 -9.51
CA GLU A 168 7.87 1.76 -9.01
C GLU A 168 6.65 2.63 -8.67
N GLY A 169 5.66 2.65 -9.57
CA GLY A 169 4.37 3.31 -9.33
C GLY A 169 3.62 2.74 -8.12
N GLN A 170 3.59 1.42 -7.97
CA GLN A 170 2.96 0.72 -6.84
C GLN A 170 3.61 1.13 -5.52
N ALA A 171 4.95 1.10 -5.47
CA ALA A 171 5.71 1.47 -4.29
C ALA A 171 5.43 2.91 -3.87
N ASN A 172 5.34 3.83 -4.84
CA ASN A 172 4.96 5.22 -4.58
C ASN A 172 3.55 5.31 -3.99
N ASP A 173 2.56 4.68 -4.62
CA ASP A 173 1.16 4.73 -4.17
C ASP A 173 0.99 4.13 -2.77
N MET A 174 1.65 3.01 -2.48
CA MET A 174 1.61 2.38 -1.15
C MET A 174 2.26 3.26 -0.08
N LEU A 175 3.43 3.84 -0.35
CA LEU A 175 4.08 4.75 0.59
C LEU A 175 3.26 6.01 0.83
N HIS A 176 2.61 6.56 -0.20
CA HIS A 176 1.68 7.68 -0.06
C HIS A 176 0.50 7.30 0.84
N ALA A 177 -0.16 6.16 0.58
CA ALA A 177 -1.27 5.68 1.39
C ALA A 177 -0.87 5.48 2.86
N ILE A 178 0.31 4.89 3.12
CA ILE A 178 0.84 4.73 4.47
C ILE A 178 1.00 6.09 5.17
N ARG A 179 1.55 7.11 4.50
CA ARG A 179 1.67 8.46 5.08
C ARG A 179 0.32 9.06 5.44
N VAL A 180 -0.64 9.03 4.50
CA VAL A 180 -2.00 9.56 4.68
C VAL A 180 -2.65 8.92 5.90
N HIS A 181 -2.61 7.59 5.99
CA HIS A 181 -3.24 6.85 7.08
C HIS A 181 -2.49 6.98 8.41
N LEU A 182 -1.16 7.11 8.42
CA LEU A 182 -0.41 7.42 9.64
C LEU A 182 -0.77 8.80 10.19
N ALA A 183 -0.97 9.77 9.31
CA ALA A 183 -1.41 11.10 9.71
C ALA A 183 -2.85 11.09 10.25
N ASP A 184 -3.77 10.35 9.59
CA ASP A 184 -5.13 10.15 10.09
C ASP A 184 -5.14 9.47 11.47
N LYS A 185 -4.34 8.41 11.64
CA LYS A 185 -4.14 7.73 12.93
C LYS A 185 -3.71 8.73 14.01
N ALA A 186 -2.72 9.57 13.73
CA ALA A 186 -2.25 10.58 14.68
C ALA A 186 -3.33 11.63 15.02
N VAL A 187 -4.17 12.02 14.07
CA VAL A 187 -5.32 12.92 14.29
C VAL A 187 -6.39 12.25 15.15
N LEU A 188 -6.70 10.97 14.92
CA LEU A 188 -7.63 10.21 15.76
C LEU A 188 -7.14 10.15 17.21
N PHE A 189 -5.85 9.90 17.44
CA PHE A 189 -5.30 9.93 18.80
C PHE A 189 -5.59 11.26 19.52
N ARG A 190 -5.40 12.39 18.83
CA ARG A 190 -5.61 13.73 19.39
C ARG A 190 -7.08 14.10 19.61
N THR A 191 -7.93 13.78 18.64
CA THR A 191 -9.30 14.30 18.60
C THR A 191 -10.34 13.33 19.11
N THR A 192 -10.14 12.03 19.01
CA THR A 192 -11.12 11.03 19.43
C THR A 192 -10.64 10.29 20.67
N VAL A 193 -9.43 9.71 20.63
CA VAL A 193 -8.92 8.90 21.76
C VAL A 193 -8.68 9.75 23.00
N HIS A 194 -7.94 10.86 22.89
CA HIS A 194 -7.66 11.72 24.05
C HIS A 194 -8.87 12.52 24.55
N LEU A 195 -9.88 12.76 23.70
CA LEU A 195 -11.10 13.49 24.10
C LEU A 195 -12.22 12.57 24.60
N ALA A 196 -12.07 11.25 24.46
CA ALA A 196 -13.05 10.29 24.95
C ALA A 196 -13.14 10.33 26.48
N LYS A 197 -14.37 10.45 27.00
CA LYS A 197 -14.65 10.58 28.44
C LYS A 197 -15.48 9.43 29.00
N SER A 198 -15.99 8.56 28.14
CA SER A 198 -16.82 7.41 28.52
C SER A 198 -16.31 6.15 27.85
N GLN A 199 -16.55 4.99 28.48
CA GLN A 199 -16.15 3.70 27.93
C GLN A 199 -16.64 3.47 26.50
N ALA A 200 -17.90 3.84 26.21
CA ALA A 200 -18.47 3.72 24.86
C ALA A 200 -17.73 4.59 23.83
N THR A 201 -17.42 5.84 24.18
CA THR A 201 -16.66 6.75 23.29
C THR A 201 -15.21 6.32 23.12
N THR A 202 -14.59 5.77 24.16
CA THR A 202 -13.24 5.19 24.10
C THR A 202 -13.22 3.96 23.18
N THR A 203 -14.18 3.05 23.33
CA THR A 203 -14.29 1.85 22.48
C THR A 203 -14.50 2.21 21.02
N GLN A 204 -15.37 3.19 20.74
CA GLN A 204 -15.59 3.69 19.38
C GLN A 204 -14.31 4.35 18.81
N ALA A 205 -13.59 5.13 19.61
CA ALA A 205 -12.34 5.76 19.20
C ALA A 205 -11.27 4.71 18.85
N TRP A 206 -11.11 3.66 19.66
CA TRP A 206 -10.20 2.55 19.38
C TRP A 206 -10.62 1.76 18.14
N SER A 207 -11.92 1.51 17.95
CA SER A 207 -12.43 0.90 16.72
C SER A 207 -12.03 1.70 15.46
N GLN A 208 -12.04 3.03 15.53
CA GLN A 208 -11.57 3.88 14.43
C GLN A 208 -10.06 3.75 14.22
N VAL A 209 -9.26 3.75 15.31
CA VAL A 209 -7.80 3.55 15.22
C VAL A 209 -7.46 2.21 14.58
N HIS A 210 -8.08 1.11 15.03
CA HIS A 210 -7.88 -0.21 14.43
C HIS A 210 -8.31 -0.25 12.96
N SER A 211 -9.37 0.49 12.59
CA SER A 211 -9.79 0.55 11.20
C SER A 211 -8.71 1.17 10.29
N VAL A 212 -8.04 2.23 10.75
CA VAL A 212 -6.93 2.88 10.04
C VAL A 212 -5.68 1.99 10.05
N GLU A 213 -5.39 1.35 11.18
CA GLU A 213 -4.26 0.42 11.32
C GLU A 213 -4.35 -0.78 10.38
N ARG A 214 -5.55 -1.32 10.15
CA ARG A 214 -5.77 -2.35 9.12
C ARG A 214 -5.34 -1.89 7.73
N VAL A 215 -5.67 -0.65 7.37
CA VAL A 215 -5.30 -0.09 6.06
C VAL A 215 -3.79 0.17 5.99
N ILE A 216 -3.16 0.63 7.08
CA ILE A 216 -1.70 0.76 7.16
C ILE A 216 -1.03 -0.59 6.95
N ASN A 217 -1.47 -1.64 7.64
CA ASN A 217 -0.88 -2.98 7.54
C ASN A 217 -1.04 -3.57 6.14
N LEU A 218 -2.21 -3.40 5.51
CA LEU A 218 -2.44 -3.82 4.12
C LEU A 218 -1.43 -3.16 3.18
N ASN A 219 -1.39 -1.82 3.16
CA ASN A 219 -0.48 -1.08 2.26
C ASN A 219 0.99 -1.39 2.55
N SER A 220 1.34 -1.61 3.82
CA SER A 220 2.70 -1.96 4.23
C SER A 220 3.11 -3.36 3.77
N THR A 221 2.19 -4.32 3.80
CA THR A 221 2.42 -5.69 3.31
C THR A 221 2.54 -5.69 1.79
N VAL A 222 1.68 -4.95 1.08
CA VAL A 222 1.78 -4.75 -0.38
C VAL A 222 3.10 -4.08 -0.74
N TYR A 223 3.52 -3.05 0.00
CA TYR A 223 4.81 -2.39 -0.21
C TYR A 223 5.99 -3.36 -0.04
N LYS A 224 6.00 -4.15 1.04
CA LYS A 224 7.04 -5.17 1.29
C LYS A 224 7.13 -6.17 0.15
N LYS A 225 5.98 -6.69 -0.31
CA LYS A 225 5.93 -7.59 -1.46
C LYS A 225 6.46 -6.91 -2.72
N CYS A 226 6.00 -5.70 -3.03
CA CYS A 226 6.48 -4.93 -4.17
C CYS A 226 8.00 -4.74 -4.14
N ARG A 227 8.58 -4.47 -2.97
CA ARG A 227 10.03 -4.34 -2.79
C ARG A 227 10.76 -5.66 -3.02
N ALA A 228 10.22 -6.78 -2.54
CA ALA A 228 10.76 -8.11 -2.81
C ALA A 228 10.76 -8.42 -4.32
N GLN A 229 9.66 -8.10 -5.03
CA GLN A 229 9.57 -8.28 -6.48
C GLN A 229 10.57 -7.41 -7.24
N LEU A 230 10.78 -6.15 -6.82
CA LEU A 230 11.83 -5.29 -7.39
C LEU A 230 13.24 -5.87 -7.20
N SER A 231 13.47 -6.56 -6.08
CA SER A 231 14.72 -7.30 -5.83
C SER A 231 14.86 -8.50 -6.77
N ASN A 232 13.78 -9.27 -6.97
CA ASN A 232 13.76 -10.42 -7.88
C ASN A 232 14.00 -10.02 -9.34
N LEU A 233 13.56 -8.82 -9.74
CA LEU A 233 13.81 -8.24 -11.06
C LEU A 233 15.23 -7.68 -11.23
N GLY A 234 16.10 -7.77 -10.21
CA GLY A 234 17.50 -7.39 -10.28
C GLY A 234 17.78 -5.88 -10.22
N VAL A 235 16.82 -5.07 -9.74
CA VAL A 235 16.93 -3.61 -9.77
C VAL A 235 17.49 -3.04 -8.45
N GLY A 236 18.78 -3.31 -8.19
CA GLY A 236 19.45 -2.89 -6.95
C GLY A 236 19.44 -1.37 -6.70
N GLN A 237 19.52 -0.54 -7.75
CA GLN A 237 19.52 0.93 -7.61
C GLN A 237 18.21 1.46 -7.02
N LEU A 238 17.07 0.82 -7.33
CA LEU A 238 15.78 1.21 -6.76
C LEU A 238 15.66 0.83 -5.29
N LEU A 239 16.40 -0.17 -4.81
CA LEU A 239 16.39 -0.58 -3.40
C LEU A 239 17.06 0.43 -2.46
N GLU A 240 17.90 1.33 -2.99
CA GLU A 240 18.44 2.48 -2.24
C GLU A 240 17.35 3.54 -1.98
N LYS A 241 16.46 3.75 -2.97
CA LYS A 241 15.31 4.65 -2.88
C LYS A 241 14.19 4.04 -2.02
N TYR A 242 13.84 2.78 -2.29
CA TYR A 242 12.78 2.03 -1.61
C TYR A 242 13.37 1.15 -0.51
N GLN A 243 13.55 1.74 0.67
CA GLN A 243 14.18 1.07 1.80
C GLN A 243 13.24 0.07 2.48
N GLU A 244 13.79 -0.77 3.33
CA GLU A 244 12.98 -1.71 4.12
C GLU A 244 12.06 -0.96 5.08
N LEU A 245 10.81 -1.44 5.18
CA LEU A 245 9.80 -0.84 6.05
C LEU A 245 9.75 -1.61 7.37
N LEU A 246 10.20 -0.97 8.44
CA LEU A 246 10.23 -1.57 9.77
C LEU A 246 8.94 -1.29 10.54
N LYS A 247 8.61 -2.17 11.50
CA LYS A 247 7.46 -1.94 12.41
C LYS A 247 7.58 -0.62 13.19
N SER A 248 8.81 -0.20 13.51
CA SER A 248 9.07 1.09 14.16
C SER A 248 8.64 2.28 13.31
N ASP A 249 8.69 2.14 11.99
CA ASP A 249 8.40 3.22 11.04
C ASP A 249 6.89 3.48 10.90
N LEU A 250 6.07 2.51 11.29
CA LEU A 250 4.60 2.56 11.27
C LEU A 250 3.99 3.09 12.57
N LYS A 251 4.82 3.53 13.51
CA LYS A 251 4.34 4.17 14.73
C LYS A 251 3.86 5.58 14.39
N ALA A 252 2.62 5.88 14.74
CA ALA A 252 2.06 7.23 14.63
C ALA A 252 2.89 8.18 15.49
N THR A 253 3.80 8.92 14.85
CA THR A 253 4.71 9.81 15.57
C THR A 253 4.00 11.14 15.76
N SER A 254 3.88 11.61 17.01
CA SER A 254 3.28 12.91 17.33
C SER A 254 3.97 14.08 16.60
N ALA A 255 5.24 13.90 16.20
CA ALA A 255 6.01 14.84 15.38
C ALA A 255 5.38 15.16 14.01
N VAL A 256 4.58 14.24 13.43
CA VAL A 256 3.84 14.49 12.17
C VAL A 256 2.69 15.48 12.40
N THR A 257 2.10 15.48 13.60
CA THR A 257 0.95 16.34 13.94
C THR A 257 1.31 17.64 14.67
N ASP A 258 2.49 17.71 15.28
CA ASP A 258 3.00 18.91 15.96
C ASP A 258 4.53 18.93 15.92
N PRO A 259 5.09 19.51 14.85
CA PRO A 259 6.53 19.65 14.69
C PRO A 259 7.21 20.42 15.83
N ASN A 260 6.43 21.21 16.59
CA ASN A 260 6.91 22.08 17.67
C ASN A 260 6.66 21.52 19.07
N ALA A 261 6.17 20.28 19.20
CA ALA A 261 5.94 19.67 20.50
C ALA A 261 7.27 19.56 21.29
N ARG A 262 7.24 20.04 22.54
CA ARG A 262 8.41 20.07 23.43
C ARG A 262 8.88 18.63 23.70
N GLY A 263 10.13 18.30 23.36
CA GLY A 263 10.72 16.96 23.58
C GLY A 263 10.92 16.10 22.32
N GLN A 264 10.52 16.57 21.14
CA GLN A 264 10.65 15.82 19.86
C GLN A 264 12.07 15.87 19.23
N ARG A 265 13.11 16.29 19.97
CA ARG A 265 14.48 16.42 19.44
C ARG A 265 15.07 15.10 18.92
N ASN A 266 14.52 13.95 19.33
CA ASN A 266 15.04 12.62 18.99
C ASN A 266 14.08 11.77 18.12
N SER A 267 12.92 12.29 17.71
CA SER A 267 12.02 11.56 16.81
C SER A 267 12.43 11.79 15.35
N THR A 268 13.35 10.97 14.85
CA THR A 268 13.66 10.96 13.41
C THR A 268 12.45 10.43 12.66
N LEU A 269 11.90 11.22 11.74
CA LEU A 269 10.82 10.75 10.87
C LEU A 269 11.34 9.59 10.02
N PRO A 270 10.53 8.54 9.78
CA PRO A 270 10.90 7.46 8.88
C PRO A 270 11.38 7.94 7.51
N TRP A 271 12.31 7.20 6.90
CA TRP A 271 12.95 7.55 5.63
C TRP A 271 11.94 7.90 4.53
N PHE A 272 10.81 7.20 4.50
CA PHE A 272 9.81 7.40 3.48
C PHE A 272 9.18 8.79 3.56
N TRP A 273 9.16 9.51 4.68
CA TRP A 273 8.63 10.88 4.73
C TRP A 273 9.45 11.89 3.92
N SER A 274 10.71 11.57 3.62
CA SER A 274 11.61 12.42 2.83
C SER A 274 11.58 12.15 1.32
N LEU A 275 10.90 11.07 0.90
CA LEU A 275 10.75 10.78 -0.52
C LEU A 275 9.69 11.68 -1.17
N ASP A 276 10.03 12.27 -2.31
CA ASP A 276 9.11 13.00 -3.18
C ASP A 276 8.19 12.00 -3.94
N VAL A 277 7.31 11.37 -3.19
CA VAL A 277 6.30 10.44 -3.71
C VAL A 277 5.16 11.28 -4.27
N GLN A 278 5.12 11.36 -5.59
CA GLN A 278 4.11 12.00 -6.42
C GLN A 278 3.36 13.18 -5.80
N GLY A 279 3.93 14.37 -5.98
CA GLY A 279 3.12 15.56 -6.18
C GLY A 279 2.20 15.90 -5.01
N ASP A 280 2.82 16.24 -3.87
CA ASP A 280 2.22 17.13 -2.86
C ASP A 280 1.65 18.43 -3.47
N SER A 281 1.84 18.68 -4.79
CA SER A 281 1.27 19.77 -5.56
C SER A 281 0.40 19.40 -6.78
N VAL A 282 0.44 18.17 -7.32
CA VAL A 282 -0.21 17.86 -8.62
C VAL A 282 -1.56 17.19 -8.45
N SER A 283 -1.74 16.42 -7.36
CA SER A 283 -3.08 16.13 -6.82
C SER A 283 -3.50 17.23 -5.84
N ASN A 284 -3.21 18.50 -6.17
CA ASN A 284 -3.88 19.62 -5.52
C ASN A 284 -5.34 19.74 -5.94
N ASP A 285 -5.92 18.76 -6.64
CA ASP A 285 -7.36 18.77 -6.90
C ASP A 285 -8.13 18.79 -5.57
N TRP A 286 -7.66 18.05 -4.56
CA TRP A 286 -8.26 18.09 -3.23
C TRP A 286 -7.84 19.33 -2.40
N MET A 287 -6.63 19.88 -2.57
CA MET A 287 -6.22 21.16 -1.92
C MET A 287 -6.93 22.36 -2.52
N ASN A 288 -7.11 22.40 -3.84
CA ASN A 288 -7.84 23.44 -4.57
C ASN A 288 -9.33 23.31 -4.29
N GLU A 289 -9.87 22.09 -4.29
CA GLU A 289 -11.25 21.84 -3.89
C GLU A 289 -11.43 22.26 -2.42
N SER A 290 -10.53 21.88 -1.50
CA SER A 290 -10.53 22.32 -0.10
C SER A 290 -10.44 23.85 0.04
N GLN A 291 -9.59 24.52 -0.72
CA GLN A 291 -9.46 25.98 -0.73
C GLN A 291 -10.70 26.66 -1.33
N THR A 292 -11.30 26.05 -2.36
CA THR A 292 -12.56 26.52 -2.97
C THR A 292 -13.74 26.34 -2.02
N TRP A 293 -13.77 25.25 -1.23
CA TRP A 293 -14.73 25.04 -0.14
C TRP A 293 -14.48 26.02 1.02
N LEU A 294 -13.23 26.34 1.35
CA LEU A 294 -12.88 27.38 2.34
C LEU A 294 -13.34 28.78 1.89
N ASP A 295 -13.08 29.14 0.64
CA ASP A 295 -13.43 30.45 0.09
C ASP A 295 -14.95 30.62 -0.06
N ARG A 296 -15.68 29.56 -0.46
CA ARG A 296 -17.16 29.54 -0.51
C ARG A 296 -17.81 29.58 0.87
N THR A 297 -17.17 29.02 1.90
CA THR A 297 -17.74 28.98 3.25
C THR A 297 -17.43 30.23 4.08
N ASN A 298 -16.36 30.97 3.76
CA ASN A 298 -16.14 32.33 4.28
C ASN A 298 -17.16 33.34 3.70
N GLN A 299 -17.77 33.02 2.56
CA GLN A 299 -18.84 33.82 1.94
C GLN A 299 -20.24 33.46 2.48
N ASN A 300 -20.46 32.20 2.86
CA ASN A 300 -21.78 31.69 3.29
C ASN A 300 -21.68 31.11 4.71
N GLY A 301 -21.85 31.95 5.72
CA GLY A 301 -21.91 31.50 7.11
C GLY A 301 -23.22 30.76 7.39
N GLU A 302 -23.25 29.43 7.27
CA GLU A 302 -24.04 28.51 8.11
C GLU A 302 -23.70 27.01 7.88
N PRO A 303 -23.96 26.11 8.86
CA PRO A 303 -23.32 24.80 9.00
C PRO A 303 -24.22 23.63 8.60
N SER A 304 -23.81 22.78 7.65
CA SER A 304 -24.52 21.51 7.41
C SER A 304 -23.65 20.34 6.92
N TRP A 305 -22.31 20.48 6.87
CA TRP A 305 -21.42 19.39 6.44
C TRP A 305 -20.08 19.38 7.19
N ASP A 306 -20.15 19.32 8.52
CA ASP A 306 -19.03 19.61 9.44
C ASP A 306 -17.93 18.52 9.45
N GLY A 307 -18.27 17.25 9.24
CA GLY A 307 -17.30 16.14 9.30
C GLY A 307 -16.28 16.12 8.16
N HIS A 308 -16.75 16.20 6.91
CA HIS A 308 -15.89 16.23 5.73
C HIS A 308 -15.10 17.54 5.62
N ARG A 309 -15.69 18.66 6.06
CA ARG A 309 -15.03 19.98 6.13
C ARG A 309 -13.90 19.99 7.15
N CYS A 310 -14.13 19.48 8.36
CA CYS A 310 -13.06 19.32 9.34
C CYS A 310 -11.99 18.33 8.89
N TYR A 311 -12.35 17.25 8.18
CA TYR A 311 -11.39 16.32 7.59
C TYR A 311 -10.50 17.00 6.55
N ALA A 312 -11.08 17.70 5.56
CA ALA A 312 -10.34 18.41 4.53
C ALA A 312 -9.44 19.52 5.10
N ILE A 313 -9.94 20.33 6.04
CA ILE A 313 -9.17 21.39 6.71
C ILE A 313 -8.01 20.81 7.52
N ARG A 314 -8.24 19.72 8.26
CA ARG A 314 -7.20 19.05 9.05
C ARG A 314 -6.11 18.44 8.17
N GLN A 315 -6.50 17.83 7.05
CA GLN A 315 -5.57 17.32 6.06
C GLN A 315 -4.76 18.48 5.45
N ALA A 316 -5.40 19.55 4.97
CA ALA A 316 -4.71 20.68 4.33
C ALA A 316 -3.70 21.37 5.26
N GLN A 317 -4.05 21.53 6.52
CA GLN A 317 -3.16 22.12 7.52
C GLN A 317 -1.98 21.19 7.88
N MET A 318 -2.20 19.88 7.89
CA MET A 318 -1.16 18.87 8.11
C MET A 318 -0.16 18.82 6.94
N TYR A 319 -0.61 18.80 5.68
CA TYR A 319 0.27 18.86 4.51
C TYR A 319 1.06 20.18 4.42
N ARG A 320 0.45 21.31 4.81
CA ARG A 320 1.16 22.60 4.87
C ARG A 320 2.34 22.56 5.85
N LEU A 321 2.11 22.02 7.05
CA LEU A 321 3.15 21.89 8.08
C LEU A 321 4.25 20.91 7.66
N LEU A 322 3.88 19.82 6.98
CA LEU A 322 4.82 18.84 6.42
C LEU A 322 5.69 19.45 5.30
N ALA A 323 5.12 20.24 4.41
CA ALA A 323 5.87 20.91 3.34
C ALA A 323 6.87 21.95 3.89
N GLU A 324 6.53 22.65 4.96
CA GLU A 324 7.41 23.62 5.63
C GLU A 324 8.60 22.92 6.32
N ASP A 325 8.37 21.79 7.01
CA ASP A 325 9.43 21.01 7.68
C ASP A 325 10.34 20.26 6.68
N ALA A 326 9.77 19.68 5.62
CA ALA A 326 10.53 19.03 4.56
C ALA A 326 11.50 20.00 3.86
N ARG A 327 11.05 21.24 3.59
CA ARG A 327 11.91 22.31 3.06
C ARG A 327 13.04 22.67 4.03
N ALA A 328 12.75 22.80 5.31
CA ALA A 328 13.75 23.12 6.32
C ALA A 328 14.83 22.02 6.46
N ARG A 329 14.43 20.75 6.38
CA ARG A 329 15.37 19.61 6.42
C ARG A 329 16.17 19.46 5.14
N PHE A 330 15.58 19.70 3.97
CA PHE A 330 16.30 19.67 2.69
C PHE A 330 17.41 20.73 2.63
N VAL A 331 17.13 21.95 3.09
CA VAL A 331 18.13 23.04 3.21
C VAL A 331 19.25 22.68 4.21
N LYS A 332 18.92 21.96 5.28
CA LYS A 332 19.90 21.53 6.29
C LYS A 332 20.85 20.44 5.77
N VAL A 333 20.38 19.56 4.87
CA VAL A 333 21.18 18.47 4.28
C VAL A 333 21.93 18.92 3.02
N ASN A 334 21.40 19.90 2.27
CA ASN A 334 22.04 20.49 1.09
C ASN A 334 22.14 22.03 1.21
N PRO A 335 23.10 22.55 2.00
CA PRO A 335 23.19 23.98 2.32
C PRO A 335 23.55 24.90 1.13
N THR A 336 23.91 24.35 -0.03
CA THR A 336 24.20 25.12 -1.25
C THR A 336 22.96 25.40 -2.11
N PHE A 337 21.81 24.79 -1.81
CA PHE A 337 20.55 25.08 -2.51
C PHE A 337 19.80 26.21 -1.78
N GLY A 338 20.00 27.45 -2.25
CA GLY A 338 19.35 28.64 -1.69
C GLY A 338 20.08 29.97 -1.91
N HIS A 339 21.29 29.94 -2.46
CA HIS A 339 21.98 31.15 -2.93
C HIS A 339 22.07 31.13 -4.46
N ASN A 340 21.00 31.60 -5.10
CA ASN A 340 21.03 32.36 -6.35
C ASN A 340 19.72 33.12 -6.52
#